data_AF-A0A941MLF4-F1
#
_entry.id   AF-A0A941MLF4-F1
#
_cell.length_a   1.000
_cell.length_b   1.000
_cell.length_c   1.000
_cell.angle_alpha   90.00
_cell.angle_beta   90.00
_cell.angle_gamma   90.00
#
_symmetry.space_group_name_H-M   'P 1'
#
loop_
_entity.id
_entity.type
_entity.pdbx_description
1 polymer ?
#
loop_
_entity_poly.entity_id
_entity_poly.type
_entity_poly.pdbx_seq_one_letter_code
_entity_poly.pdbx_strand_id
1 'polypeptide(L)'
;MAAKPKLVEEAVRVPALHEAHDELRALKERNQRVSVELGENRRAQITLEADLKKNPPVRAVRAGLADILGDTVAVDNRPAELSELRKREADLEEGERILSQRMRDLRGPASAKACEIIKPEFSRRAAALALALEAAHAARVSFESLLDDMESEDITSTLGLDRPGWMGDREDGHIQRFVRKAKELKYV
;
A
#
# COMPACT_ATOMS: atom_id res chain seq x y z
N MET A 1 26.68 -36.77 3.76
CA MET A 1 26.39 -35.86 2.63
C MET A 1 25.15 -35.05 2.97
N ALA A 2 25.32 -33.81 3.45
CA ALA A 2 24.19 -32.94 3.73
C ALA A 2 23.60 -32.43 2.41
N ALA A 3 22.32 -32.73 2.16
CA ALA A 3 21.61 -32.24 0.99
C ALA A 3 21.66 -30.70 0.98
N LYS A 4 22.22 -30.10 -0.07
CA LYS A 4 22.17 -28.64 -0.27
C LYS A 4 20.71 -28.20 -0.28
N PRO A 5 20.28 -27.27 0.59
CA PRO A 5 18.93 -26.74 0.52
C PRO A 5 18.79 -25.99 -0.81
N LYS A 6 17.89 -26.48 -1.66
CA LYS A 6 17.60 -25.93 -2.98
C LYS A 6 16.82 -24.62 -2.79
N LEU A 7 17.52 -23.53 -2.48
CA LEU A 7 16.97 -22.19 -2.27
C LEU A 7 16.70 -21.49 -3.62
N VAL A 8 15.84 -22.07 -4.46
CA VAL A 8 15.25 -21.34 -5.58
C VAL A 8 13.80 -21.81 -5.71
N GLU A 9 12.95 -21.34 -4.80
CA GLU A 9 11.51 -21.47 -4.92
C GLU A 9 10.96 -20.23 -5.61
N GLU A 10 9.99 -20.44 -6.51
CA GLU A 10 9.31 -19.40 -7.26
C GLU A 10 8.91 -18.23 -6.37
N ALA A 11 9.16 -17.01 -6.84
CA ALA A 11 8.87 -15.80 -6.08
C ALA A 11 7.36 -15.70 -5.84
N VAL A 12 6.92 -16.05 -4.63
CA VAL A 12 5.51 -15.90 -4.24
C VAL A 12 5.13 -14.43 -4.32
N ARG A 13 4.17 -14.13 -5.19
CA ARG A 13 3.67 -12.78 -5.41
C ARG A 13 2.78 -12.36 -4.24
N VAL A 14 3.18 -11.29 -3.55
CA VAL A 14 2.34 -10.60 -2.57
C VAL A 14 1.23 -9.85 -3.31
N PRO A 15 -0.07 -10.13 -3.05
CA PRO A 15 -1.15 -9.43 -3.70
C PRO A 15 -1.22 -7.97 -3.25
N ALA A 16 -1.65 -7.09 -4.15
CA ALA A 16 -1.98 -5.72 -3.75
C ALA A 16 -3.30 -5.69 -2.95
N LEU A 17 -3.48 -4.68 -2.09
CA LEU A 17 -4.67 -4.61 -1.21
C LEU A 17 -6.02 -4.63 -1.96
N HIS A 18 -6.08 -4.00 -3.12
CA HIS A 18 -7.28 -3.97 -3.97
C HIS A 18 -7.50 -5.28 -4.76
N GLU A 19 -6.49 -6.13 -4.84
CA GLU A 19 -6.64 -7.49 -5.38
C GLU A 19 -7.25 -8.40 -4.31
N ALA A 20 -6.87 -8.19 -3.03
CA ALA A 20 -7.35 -8.96 -1.88
C ALA A 20 -8.74 -8.51 -1.35
N HIS A 21 -9.23 -7.32 -1.74
CA HIS A 21 -10.49 -6.78 -1.23
C HIS A 21 -11.31 -6.08 -2.32
N ASP A 22 -12.40 -6.73 -2.75
CA ASP A 22 -13.24 -6.27 -3.88
C ASP A 22 -13.86 -4.89 -3.66
N GLU A 23 -14.30 -4.58 -2.44
CA GLU A 23 -14.88 -3.26 -2.15
C GLU A 23 -13.85 -2.13 -2.31
N LEU A 24 -12.60 -2.38 -1.90
CA LEU A 24 -11.51 -1.41 -2.04
C LEU A 24 -11.16 -1.24 -3.52
N ARG A 25 -11.23 -2.31 -4.31
CA ARG A 25 -11.12 -2.26 -5.78
C ARG A 25 -12.19 -1.36 -6.38
N ALA A 26 -13.45 -1.61 -6.03
CA ALA A 26 -14.59 -0.85 -6.55
C ALA A 26 -14.51 0.64 -6.16
N LEU A 27 -14.07 0.96 -4.93
CA LEU A 27 -13.84 2.35 -4.53
C LEU A 27 -12.71 3.01 -5.31
N LYS A 28 -11.60 2.29 -5.57
CA LYS A 28 -10.49 2.80 -6.36
C LYS A 28 -10.91 3.11 -7.80
N GLU A 29 -11.71 2.23 -8.42
CA GLU A 29 -12.28 2.44 -9.75
C GLU A 29 -13.26 3.62 -9.78
N ARG A 30 -14.10 3.78 -8.76
CA ARG A 30 -14.97 4.97 -8.62
C ARG A 30 -14.16 6.25 -8.46
N ASN A 31 -13.13 6.23 -7.62
CA ASN A 31 -12.27 7.39 -7.40
C ASN A 31 -11.53 7.80 -8.68
N GLN A 32 -11.05 6.83 -9.46
CA GLN A 32 -10.45 7.09 -10.76
C GLN A 32 -11.44 7.72 -11.73
N ARG A 33 -12.70 7.25 -11.78
CA ARG A 33 -13.75 7.86 -12.61
C ARG A 33 -14.04 9.31 -12.20
N VAL A 34 -14.23 9.57 -10.91
CA VAL A 34 -14.46 10.93 -10.39
C VAL A 34 -13.29 11.86 -10.72
N SER A 35 -12.06 11.39 -10.57
CA SER A 35 -10.86 12.18 -10.88
C SER A 35 -10.76 12.54 -12.38
N VAL A 36 -11.10 11.60 -13.27
CA VAL A 36 -11.16 11.86 -14.71
C VAL A 36 -12.24 12.89 -15.03
N GLU A 37 -13.44 12.72 -14.47
CA GLU A 37 -14.57 13.62 -14.68
C GLU A 37 -14.28 15.03 -14.16
N LEU A 38 -13.64 15.15 -13.00
CA LEU A 38 -13.18 16.43 -12.44
C LEU A 38 -12.20 17.13 -13.39
N GLY A 39 -11.25 16.38 -13.96
CA GLY A 39 -10.30 16.90 -14.95
C GLY A 39 -10.96 17.32 -16.26
N GLU A 40 -12.02 16.66 -16.70
CA GLU A 40 -12.83 17.06 -17.86
C GLU A 40 -13.64 18.32 -17.56
N ASN A 41 -14.30 18.37 -16.39
CA ASN A 41 -15.10 19.51 -15.95
C ASN A 41 -14.25 20.80 -15.83
N ARG A 42 -13.04 20.70 -15.25
CA ARG A 42 -12.10 21.83 -15.17
C ARG A 42 -11.65 22.32 -16.55
N ARG A 43 -11.39 21.41 -17.49
CA ARG A 43 -11.06 21.77 -18.88
C ARG A 43 -12.23 22.48 -19.58
N ALA A 44 -13.46 22.03 -19.35
CA ALA A 44 -14.66 22.68 -19.87
C ALA A 44 -14.83 24.10 -19.30
N GLN A 45 -14.63 24.29 -17.99
CA GLN A 45 -14.66 25.61 -17.36
C GLN A 45 -13.63 26.56 -17.95
N ILE A 46 -12.36 26.16 -18.03
CA ILE A 46 -11.29 26.98 -18.62
C ILE A 46 -11.63 27.39 -20.06
N THR A 47 -12.16 26.45 -20.85
CA THR A 47 -12.56 26.71 -22.24
C THR A 47 -13.69 27.74 -22.31
N LEU A 48 -14.73 27.57 -21.50
CA LEU A 48 -15.89 28.46 -21.48
C LEU A 48 -15.55 29.85 -20.92
N GLU A 49 -14.70 29.92 -19.90
CA GLU A 49 -14.19 31.19 -19.37
C GLU A 49 -13.34 31.94 -20.39
N ALA A 50 -12.49 31.23 -21.14
CA ALA A 50 -11.70 31.83 -22.21
C ALA A 50 -12.60 32.34 -23.36
N ASP A 51 -13.66 31.61 -23.71
CA ASP A 51 -14.63 32.06 -24.71
C ASP A 51 -15.42 33.28 -24.22
N LEU A 52 -15.95 33.26 -22.99
CA LEU A 52 -16.64 34.42 -22.39
C LEU A 52 -15.74 35.66 -22.32
N LYS A 53 -14.43 35.48 -22.10
CA LYS A 53 -13.47 36.59 -22.10
C LYS A 53 -13.23 37.17 -23.49
N LYS A 54 -13.19 36.32 -24.53
CA LYS A 54 -13.01 36.73 -25.94
C LYS A 54 -14.29 37.32 -26.54
N ASN A 55 -15.42 36.73 -26.17
CA ASN A 55 -16.76 37.04 -26.67
C ASN A 55 -17.68 37.34 -25.48
N PRO A 56 -17.53 38.53 -24.86
CA PRO A 56 -18.35 38.90 -23.71
C PRO A 56 -19.84 38.78 -24.06
N PRO A 57 -20.69 38.31 -23.13
CA PRO A 57 -22.13 38.29 -23.33
C PRO A 57 -22.56 39.70 -23.75
N VAL A 58 -23.22 39.80 -24.90
CA VAL A 58 -23.84 41.06 -25.33
C VAL A 58 -24.79 41.45 -24.21
N ARG A 59 -24.61 42.65 -23.63
CA ARG A 59 -25.55 43.17 -22.63
C ARG A 59 -26.93 43.05 -23.24
N ALA A 60 -27.77 42.18 -22.68
CA ALA A 60 -29.16 42.11 -23.03
C ALA A 60 -29.69 43.54 -22.97
N VAL A 61 -29.98 44.11 -24.14
CA VAL A 61 -30.69 45.37 -24.23
C VAL A 61 -31.91 45.18 -23.35
N ARG A 62 -32.15 46.08 -22.38
CA ARG A 62 -33.31 45.99 -21.47
C ARG A 62 -34.53 45.61 -22.32
N ALA A 63 -35.31 44.62 -21.90
CA ALA A 63 -36.41 44.07 -22.71
C ALA A 63 -37.30 45.16 -23.35
N GLY A 64 -37.54 46.27 -22.62
CA GLY A 64 -38.29 47.42 -23.13
C GLY A 64 -37.64 48.24 -24.25
N LEU A 65 -36.32 48.18 -24.46
CA LEU A 65 -35.63 48.80 -25.62
C LEU A 65 -35.53 47.84 -26.81
N ALA A 66 -35.47 46.53 -26.57
CA ALA A 66 -35.42 45.53 -27.63
C ALA A 66 -36.75 45.48 -28.41
N ASP A 67 -37.87 45.60 -27.71
CA ASP A 67 -39.21 45.77 -28.31
C ASP A 67 -39.30 47.06 -29.17
N ILE A 68 -38.62 48.14 -28.79
CA ILE A 68 -38.60 49.40 -29.53
C ILE A 68 -37.71 49.30 -30.78
N LEU A 69 -36.64 48.51 -30.72
CA LEU A 69 -35.66 48.35 -31.81
C LEU A 69 -36.00 47.21 -32.78
N GLY A 70 -36.98 46.35 -32.46
CA GLY A 70 -37.35 45.20 -33.28
C GLY A 70 -36.32 44.06 -33.27
N ASP A 71 -35.35 44.10 -32.36
CA ASP A 71 -34.30 43.10 -32.23
C ASP A 71 -34.75 41.95 -31.31
N THR A 72 -34.58 40.71 -31.76
CA THR A 72 -34.76 39.53 -30.89
C THR A 72 -33.61 39.43 -29.90
N VAL A 73 -33.91 39.49 -28.60
CA VAL A 73 -32.89 39.33 -27.55
C VAL A 73 -32.49 37.85 -27.46
N ALA A 74 -31.33 37.50 -28.02
CA ALA A 74 -30.72 36.20 -27.75
C ALA A 74 -30.20 36.19 -26.30
N VAL A 75 -30.73 35.29 -25.46
CA VAL A 75 -30.24 35.09 -24.10
C VAL A 75 -28.98 34.23 -24.17
N ASP A 76 -27.87 34.79 -23.69
CA ASP A 76 -26.63 34.06 -23.57
C ASP A 76 -26.66 33.14 -22.33
N ASN A 77 -26.72 31.83 -22.54
CA ASN A 77 -26.78 30.83 -21.47
C ASN A 77 -25.39 30.43 -20.93
N ARG A 78 -24.30 30.85 -21.57
CA ARG A 78 -22.92 30.48 -21.19
C ARG A 78 -22.58 30.83 -19.72
N PRO A 79 -23.04 31.95 -19.13
CA PRO A 79 -22.82 32.22 -17.70
C PRO A 79 -23.53 31.23 -16.77
N ALA A 80 -24.72 30.76 -17.14
CA ALA A 80 -25.45 29.75 -16.38
C ALA A 80 -24.76 28.39 -16.48
N GLU A 81 -24.30 28.01 -17.67
CA GLU A 81 -23.49 26.80 -17.88
C GLU A 81 -22.21 26.82 -17.04
N LEU A 82 -21.50 27.95 -16.99
CA LEU A 82 -20.32 28.10 -16.14
C LEU A 82 -20.65 27.93 -14.64
N SER A 83 -21.79 28.46 -14.19
CA SER A 83 -22.24 28.25 -12.81
C SER A 83 -22.53 26.78 -12.51
N GLU A 84 -23.12 26.04 -13.45
CA GLU A 84 -23.40 24.62 -13.27
C GLU A 84 -22.12 23.77 -13.27
N LEU A 85 -21.15 24.10 -14.14
CA LEU A 85 -19.85 23.44 -14.13
C LEU A 85 -19.11 23.65 -12.79
N ARG A 86 -19.18 24.85 -12.21
CA ARG A 86 -18.58 25.14 -10.89
C ARG A 86 -19.27 24.39 -9.75
N LYS A 87 -20.60 24.27 -9.78
CA LYS A 87 -21.34 23.44 -8.81
C LYS A 87 -20.91 21.98 -8.92
N ARG A 88 -20.87 21.45 -10.15
CA ARG A 88 -20.42 20.07 -10.42
C ARG A 88 -18.99 19.82 -9.96
N GLU A 89 -18.09 20.79 -10.10
CA GLU A 89 -16.73 20.69 -9.56
C GLU A 89 -16.75 20.50 -8.05
N ALA A 90 -17.48 21.34 -7.31
CA ALA A 90 -17.59 21.23 -5.86
C ALA A 90 -18.16 19.86 -5.43
N ASP A 91 -19.18 19.36 -6.13
CA ASP A 91 -19.76 18.04 -5.87
C ASP A 91 -18.77 16.89 -6.13
N LEU A 92 -17.97 16.99 -7.21
CA LEU A 92 -16.94 16.00 -7.54
C LEU A 92 -15.79 16.01 -6.52
N GLU A 93 -15.37 17.18 -6.06
CA GLU A 93 -14.34 17.33 -5.01
C GLU A 93 -14.81 16.78 -3.67
N GLU A 94 -16.08 17.02 -3.30
CA GLU A 94 -16.71 16.40 -2.14
C GLU A 94 -16.72 14.87 -2.28
N GLY A 95 -17.16 14.38 -3.45
CA GLY A 95 -17.18 12.95 -3.78
C GLY A 95 -15.81 12.29 -3.64
N GLU A 96 -14.75 12.91 -4.19
CA GLU A 96 -13.37 12.42 -4.08
C GLU A 96 -12.91 12.34 -2.61
N ARG A 97 -13.29 13.33 -1.78
CA ARG A 97 -12.94 13.34 -0.36
C ARG A 97 -13.63 12.21 0.41
N ILE A 98 -14.92 11.99 0.16
CA ILE A 98 -15.70 10.89 0.76
C ILE A 98 -15.11 9.54 0.35
N LEU A 99 -14.82 9.35 -0.94
CA LEU A 99 -14.20 8.12 -1.45
C LEU A 99 -12.83 7.89 -0.81
N SER A 100 -12.01 8.93 -0.70
CA SER A 100 -10.69 8.88 -0.06
C SER A 100 -10.76 8.54 1.43
N GLN A 101 -11.77 9.03 2.15
CA GLN A 101 -12.00 8.63 3.53
C GLN A 101 -12.38 7.14 3.62
N ARG A 102 -13.36 6.69 2.81
CA ARG A 102 -13.80 5.28 2.81
C ARG A 102 -12.67 4.31 2.45
N MET A 103 -11.81 4.67 1.49
CA MET A 103 -10.63 3.87 1.16
C MET A 103 -9.64 3.77 2.33
N ARG A 104 -9.47 4.84 3.13
CA ARG A 104 -8.64 4.81 4.33
C ARG A 104 -9.24 3.89 5.39
N ASP A 105 -10.55 3.97 5.61
CA ASP A 105 -11.27 3.15 6.59
C ASP A 105 -11.18 1.64 6.24
N LEU A 106 -11.26 1.30 4.95
CA LEU A 106 -11.14 -0.08 4.47
C LEU A 106 -9.70 -0.62 4.41
N ARG A 107 -8.68 0.21 4.67
CA ARG A 107 -7.28 -0.24 4.59
C ARG A 107 -6.96 -1.34 5.59
N GLY A 108 -7.49 -1.25 6.81
CA GLY A 108 -7.32 -2.28 7.84
C GLY A 108 -7.90 -3.63 7.42
N PRO A 109 -9.21 -3.70 7.14
CA PRO A 109 -9.86 -4.91 6.63
C PRO A 109 -9.21 -5.51 5.38
N ALA A 110 -8.82 -4.66 4.41
CA ALA A 110 -8.13 -5.13 3.20
C ALA A 110 -6.75 -5.72 3.50
N SER A 111 -6.01 -5.13 4.46
CA SER A 111 -4.71 -5.66 4.89
C SER A 111 -4.87 -7.01 5.60
N ALA A 112 -5.90 -7.18 6.41
CA ALA A 112 -6.19 -8.46 7.06
C ALA A 112 -6.44 -9.57 6.02
N LYS A 113 -7.27 -9.31 5.00
CA LYS A 113 -7.50 -10.28 3.91
C LYS A 113 -6.22 -10.58 3.13
N ALA A 114 -5.40 -9.57 2.84
CA ALA A 114 -4.11 -9.79 2.18
C ALA A 114 -3.19 -10.69 3.02
N CYS A 115 -3.14 -10.46 4.34
CA CYS A 115 -2.39 -11.30 5.26
C CYS A 115 -2.92 -12.74 5.28
N GLU A 116 -4.23 -12.96 5.24
CA GLU A 116 -4.82 -14.31 5.16
C GLU A 116 -4.38 -15.07 3.92
N ILE A 117 -4.32 -14.40 2.76
CA ILE A 117 -3.84 -14.99 1.51
C ILE A 117 -2.36 -15.39 1.61
N ILE A 118 -1.53 -14.56 2.25
CA ILE A 118 -0.07 -14.77 2.36
C ILE A 118 0.28 -15.75 3.50
N LYS A 119 -0.61 -15.90 4.49
CA LYS A 119 -0.35 -16.65 5.72
C LYS A 119 0.20 -18.06 5.52
N PRO A 120 -0.30 -18.90 4.59
CA PRO A 120 0.22 -20.25 4.42
C PRO A 120 1.70 -20.27 4.03
N GLU A 121 2.08 -19.41 3.10
CA GLU A 121 3.47 -19.32 2.64
C GLU A 121 4.37 -18.71 3.71
N PHE A 122 3.90 -17.66 4.37
CA PHE A 122 4.63 -17.06 5.49
C PHE A 122 4.89 -18.09 6.60
N SER A 123 3.87 -18.88 6.95
CA SER A 123 3.96 -19.94 7.96
C SER A 123 4.99 -20.99 7.56
N ARG A 124 4.97 -21.46 6.31
CA ARG A 124 5.95 -22.41 5.77
C ARG A 124 7.39 -21.89 5.88
N ARG A 125 7.63 -20.63 5.50
CA ARG A 125 8.96 -20.00 5.58
C ARG A 125 9.39 -19.76 7.02
N ALA A 126 8.48 -19.31 7.88
CA ALA A 126 8.75 -19.12 9.31
C ALA A 126 9.11 -20.45 9.98
N ALA A 127 8.45 -21.54 9.61
CA ALA A 127 8.75 -22.88 10.11
C ALA A 127 10.14 -23.36 9.70
N ALA A 128 10.47 -23.22 8.41
CA ALA A 128 11.79 -23.57 7.89
C ALA A 128 12.91 -22.76 8.57
N LEU A 129 12.69 -21.46 8.80
CA LEU A 129 13.64 -20.61 9.51
C LEU A 129 13.81 -21.05 10.97
N ALA A 130 12.72 -21.35 11.69
CA ALA A 130 12.79 -21.80 13.07
C ALA A 130 13.58 -23.11 13.19
N LEU A 131 13.35 -24.09 12.31
CA LEU A 131 14.10 -25.35 12.27
C LEU A 131 15.60 -25.12 11.98
N ALA A 132 15.92 -24.23 11.04
CA ALA A 132 17.30 -23.88 10.74
C ALA A 132 18.02 -23.22 11.93
N LEU A 133 17.32 -22.35 12.67
CA LEU A 133 17.86 -21.70 13.85
C LEU A 133 18.05 -22.68 15.02
N GLU A 134 17.13 -23.63 15.23
CA GLU A 134 17.32 -24.71 16.21
C GLU A 134 18.56 -25.54 15.88
N ALA A 135 18.74 -25.93 14.61
CA ALA A 135 19.92 -26.66 14.16
C ALA A 135 21.22 -25.86 14.32
N ALA A 136 21.21 -24.57 13.96
CA ALA A 136 22.35 -23.69 14.13
C ALA A 136 22.72 -23.50 15.61
N HIS A 137 21.72 -23.37 16.49
CA HIS A 137 21.94 -23.29 17.92
C HIS A 137 22.57 -24.57 18.47
N ALA A 138 22.07 -25.74 18.09
CA ALA A 138 22.63 -27.03 18.50
C ALA A 138 24.10 -27.19 18.04
N ALA A 139 24.39 -26.80 16.79
CA ALA A 139 25.76 -26.81 16.27
C ALA A 139 26.68 -25.86 17.04
N ARG A 140 26.19 -24.66 17.39
CA ARG A 140 26.92 -23.69 18.21
C ARG A 140 27.23 -24.23 19.60
N VAL A 141 26.24 -24.80 20.29
CA VAL A 141 26.43 -25.40 21.63
C VAL A 141 27.48 -26.52 21.58
N SER A 142 27.42 -27.39 20.56
CA SER A 142 28.43 -28.44 20.37
C SER A 142 29.83 -27.89 20.12
N PHE A 143 29.94 -26.82 19.33
CA PHE A 143 31.24 -26.18 19.04
C PHE A 143 31.82 -25.47 20.26
N GLU A 144 31.00 -24.70 20.99
CA GLU A 144 31.41 -24.03 22.22
C GLU A 144 31.81 -25.04 23.31
N SER A 145 31.08 -26.16 23.43
CA SER A 145 31.45 -27.22 24.37
C SER A 145 32.85 -27.78 24.09
N LEU A 146 33.23 -27.95 22.82
CA LEU A 146 34.58 -28.40 22.48
C LEU A 146 35.64 -27.36 22.85
N LEU A 147 35.35 -26.07 22.66
CA LEU A 147 36.24 -24.99 23.09
C LEU A 147 36.37 -24.94 24.61
N ASP A 148 35.27 -25.12 25.33
CA ASP A 148 35.26 -25.19 26.80
C ASP A 148 36.10 -26.40 27.27
N ASP A 149 35.97 -27.57 26.63
CA ASP A 149 36.78 -28.77 26.93
C ASP A 149 38.28 -28.50 26.67
N MET A 150 38.64 -27.86 25.55
CA MET A 150 40.03 -27.48 25.25
C MET A 150 40.58 -26.50 26.28
N GLU A 151 39.81 -25.49 26.66
CA GLU A 151 40.19 -24.52 27.71
C GLU A 151 40.37 -25.22 29.06
N SER A 152 39.54 -26.22 29.39
CA SER A 152 39.65 -26.98 30.65
C SER A 152 40.93 -27.83 30.76
N GLU A 153 41.49 -28.22 29.62
CA GLU A 153 42.76 -28.96 29.51
C GLU A 153 43.96 -28.01 29.25
N ASP A 154 43.78 -26.70 29.46
CA ASP A 154 44.77 -25.66 29.21
C ASP A 154 45.34 -25.65 27.76
N ILE A 155 44.53 -26.09 26.77
CA ILE A 155 44.93 -26.15 25.37
C ILE A 155 44.60 -24.84 24.65
N THR A 156 45.62 -24.06 24.31
CA THR A 156 45.47 -22.89 23.44
C THR A 156 45.19 -23.30 21.98
N SER A 157 44.00 -22.99 21.48
CA SER A 157 43.63 -23.28 20.09
C SER A 157 44.44 -22.46 19.08
N THR A 158 45.12 -23.13 18.16
CA THR A 158 45.77 -22.52 16.97
C THR A 158 44.94 -22.71 15.70
N LEU A 159 43.70 -23.21 15.82
CA LEU A 159 42.83 -23.55 14.70
C LEU A 159 42.22 -22.32 14.01
N GLY A 160 42.40 -21.12 14.57
CA GLY A 160 42.06 -19.85 13.93
C GLY A 160 40.56 -19.53 13.82
N LEU A 161 39.71 -20.30 14.50
CA LEU A 161 38.27 -20.04 14.58
C LEU A 161 37.87 -19.68 16.01
N ASP A 162 37.40 -18.46 16.18
CA ASP A 162 36.91 -17.95 17.47
C ASP A 162 35.46 -18.40 17.75
N ARG A 163 35.02 -18.24 19.01
CA ARG A 163 33.61 -18.39 19.39
C ARG A 163 32.73 -17.50 18.47
N PRO A 164 31.61 -17.99 17.92
CA PRO A 164 30.81 -17.27 16.93
C PRO A 164 29.96 -16.15 17.56
N GLY A 165 30.60 -15.10 18.06
CA GLY A 165 29.94 -14.00 18.79
C GLY A 165 28.89 -13.22 17.99
N TRP A 166 28.88 -13.35 16.66
CA TRP A 166 27.83 -12.80 15.80
C TRP A 166 26.45 -13.45 16.04
N MET A 167 26.39 -14.62 16.69
CA MET A 167 25.14 -15.27 17.12
C MET A 167 24.62 -14.76 18.47
N GLY A 168 25.31 -13.82 19.11
CA GLY A 168 25.07 -13.40 20.49
C GLY A 168 25.68 -14.37 21.51
N ASP A 169 25.40 -14.11 22.79
CA ASP A 169 25.80 -14.99 23.88
C ASP A 169 24.94 -16.28 23.87
N ARG A 170 25.50 -17.37 24.36
CA ARG A 170 24.79 -18.63 24.62
C ARG A 170 23.58 -18.43 25.52
N GLU A 171 23.68 -17.51 26.45
CA GLU A 171 22.65 -17.25 27.46
C GLU A 171 21.58 -16.25 27.00
N ASP A 172 21.80 -15.53 25.89
CA ASP A 172 20.90 -14.47 25.47
C ASP A 172 19.49 -14.96 25.14
N GLY A 173 19.35 -16.22 24.71
CA GLY A 173 18.05 -16.84 24.49
C GLY A 173 17.30 -16.33 23.23
N HIS A 174 17.96 -15.58 22.33
CA HIS A 174 17.31 -14.98 21.16
C HIS A 174 16.65 -16.01 20.24
N ILE A 175 17.34 -17.11 19.95
CA ILE A 175 16.84 -18.17 19.07
C ILE A 175 15.63 -18.86 19.73
N GLN A 176 15.74 -19.18 21.01
CA GLN A 176 14.68 -19.84 21.79
C GLN A 176 13.45 -18.94 21.89
N ARG A 177 13.63 -17.61 22.07
CA ARG A 177 12.52 -16.65 22.05
C ARG A 177 11.80 -16.63 20.70
N PHE A 178 12.55 -16.62 19.60
CA PHE A 178 11.97 -16.67 18.25
C PHE A 178 11.20 -17.97 18.01
N VAL A 179 11.83 -19.12 18.27
CA VAL A 179 11.23 -20.45 18.11
C VAL A 179 9.99 -20.60 18.98
N ARG A 180 10.06 -20.18 20.26
CA ARG A 180 8.91 -20.16 21.16
C ARG A 180 7.79 -19.31 20.59
N LYS A 181 8.10 -18.12 20.07
CA LYS A 181 7.09 -17.25 19.46
C LYS A 181 6.47 -17.86 18.21
N ALA A 182 7.26 -18.56 17.39
CA ALA A 182 6.76 -19.28 16.22
C ALA A 182 5.79 -20.41 16.61
N LYS A 183 6.10 -21.17 17.68
CA LYS A 183 5.23 -22.21 18.24
C LYS A 183 3.94 -21.62 18.84
N GLU A 184 4.04 -20.54 19.62
CA GLU A 184 2.87 -19.82 20.17
C GLU A 184 1.91 -19.33 19.07
N LEU A 185 2.45 -18.85 17.95
CA LEU A 185 1.67 -18.38 16.81
C LEU A 185 1.25 -19.51 15.85
N LYS A 186 1.58 -20.78 16.18
CA LYS A 186 1.26 -21.99 15.40
C LYS A 186 1.86 -21.99 13.99
N TYR A 187 3.07 -21.42 13.85
CA TYR A 187 3.85 -21.55 12.63
C TYR A 187 4.71 -22.82 12.61
N VAL A 188 5.06 -23.34 13.79
CA VAL A 188 5.82 -24.57 14.02
C VAL A 188 5.05 -25.44 15.00
#